data_AF-A0A149Q1F9-F1
#
_entry.id   AF-A0A149Q1F9-F1
#
_cell.length_a   1.000
_cell.length_b   1.000
_cell.length_c   1.000
_cell.angle_alpha   90.00
_cell.angle_beta   90.00
_cell.angle_gamma   90.00
#
_symmetry.space_group_name_H-M   'P 1'
#
loop_
_entity.id
_entity.type
_entity.pdbx_description
1 polymer ?
#
loop_
_entity_poly.entity_id
_entity_poly.type
_entity_poly.pdbx_seq_one_letter_code
_entity_poly.pdbx_strand_id
1 'polypeptide(L)' 'MTTTQESALDPLTTEKLAALLGLKKQSLRKRFCQTGSYFGVVPTKLPNGRLLWPGDSIARLTGA' A
#
# COMPACT_ATOMS: atom_id res chain seq x y z
N MET A 1 -3.88 -24.08 5.87
CA MET A 1 -2.49 -23.61 5.71
C MET A 1 -2.53 -22.33 4.91
N THR A 2 -2.53 -21.17 5.57
CA THR A 2 -2.54 -19.86 4.88
C THR A 2 -1.69 -18.89 5.69
N THR A 3 -0.37 -19.04 5.60
CA THR A 3 0.54 -17.92 5.84
C THR A 3 1.81 -18.18 5.04
N THR A 4 1.70 -18.10 3.70
CA THR A 4 2.85 -17.86 2.84
C THR A 4 3.28 -16.41 3.10
N GLN A 5 4.21 -16.26 4.04
CA GLN A 5 5.16 -15.15 4.04
C GLN A 5 6.00 -15.32 2.78
N GLU A 6 5.79 -14.46 1.78
CA GLU A 6 6.76 -14.29 0.71
C GLU A 6 7.06 -12.79 0.58
N SER A 7 8.36 -12.53 0.68
CA SER A 7 9.15 -11.42 0.20
C SER A 7 8.74 -9.99 0.58
N ALA A 8 9.61 -9.36 1.39
CA ALA A 8 9.57 -7.98 1.85
C ALA A 8 9.57 -6.89 0.74
N LEU A 9 9.52 -7.27 -0.54
CA LEU A 9 9.50 -6.38 -1.71
C LEU A 9 8.30 -6.62 -2.64
N ASP A 10 7.41 -7.57 -2.32
CA ASP A 10 6.26 -7.85 -3.18
C ASP A 10 5.29 -6.66 -3.19
N PRO A 11 4.85 -6.21 -4.38
CA PRO A 11 3.89 -5.12 -4.46
C PRO A 11 2.57 -5.48 -3.77
N LEU A 12 2.18 -4.66 -2.81
CA LEU A 12 0.99 -4.82 -1.99
C LEU A 12 -0.20 -4.11 -2.63
N THR A 13 -1.38 -4.71 -2.53
CA THR A 13 -2.61 -3.99 -2.87
C THR A 13 -2.97 -3.01 -1.76
N THR A 14 -3.76 -1.98 -2.10
CA THR A 14 -4.29 -1.02 -1.14
C THR A 14 -5.00 -1.70 0.05
N GLU A 15 -5.67 -2.84 -0.17
CA GLU A 15 -6.34 -3.57 0.90
C GLU A 15 -5.36 -4.25 1.85
N LYS A 16 -4.31 -4.88 1.33
CA LYS A 16 -3.28 -5.53 2.15
C LYS A 16 -2.49 -4.49 2.95
N LEU A 17 -2.12 -3.37 2.34
CA LEU A 17 -1.47 -2.25 3.03
C LEU A 17 -2.36 -1.65 4.13
N ALA A 18 -3.65 -1.45 3.83
CA ALA A 18 -4.60 -0.92 4.80
C ALA A 18 -4.80 -1.89 5.99
N ALA A 19 -4.88 -3.19 5.73
CA ALA A 19 -4.97 -4.21 6.78
C ALA A 19 -3.72 -4.24 7.68
N LEU A 20 -2.52 -4.15 7.09
CA LEU A 20 -1.25 -4.11 7.83
C LEU A 20 -1.12 -2.87 8.71
N LEU A 21 -1.60 -1.71 8.24
CA LEU A 21 -1.61 -0.46 9.00
C LEU A 21 -2.79 -0.35 9.98
N GLY A 22 -3.75 -1.28 9.94
CA GLY A 22 -5.00 -1.17 10.71
C GLY A 22 -5.91 -0.02 10.26
N LEU A 23 -5.75 0.46 9.02
CA LEU A 23 -6.50 1.58 8.45
C LEU A 23 -7.58 1.12 7.49
N LYS A 24 -8.56 2.00 7.20
CA LYS A 24 -9.54 1.77 6.14
C LYS A 24 -8.96 2.13 4.77
N LYS A 25 -9.21 1.26 3.77
CA LYS A 25 -8.87 1.51 2.36
C LYS A 25 -9.36 2.86 1.83
N GLN A 26 -10.51 3.33 2.29
CA GLN A 26 -11.08 4.62 1.89
C GLN A 26 -10.24 5.80 2.41
N SER A 27 -9.71 5.73 3.63
CA SER A 27 -8.85 6.78 4.18
C SER A 27 -7.54 6.87 3.40
N LEU A 28 -6.96 5.71 3.05
CA LEU A 28 -5.75 5.65 2.22
C LEU A 28 -6.00 6.27 0.83
N ARG A 29 -7.10 5.89 0.17
CA ARG A 29 -7.51 6.46 -1.12
C ARG A 29 -7.76 7.97 -1.03
N LYS A 30 -8.45 8.43 0.01
CA LYS A 30 -8.74 9.86 0.20
C LYS A 30 -7.44 10.66 0.36
N ARG A 31 -6.53 10.20 1.22
CA ARG A 31 -5.23 10.85 1.44
C ARG A 31 -4.35 10.81 0.19
N PHE A 32 -4.35 9.70 -0.55
CA PHE A 32 -3.67 9.61 -1.83
C PHE A 32 -4.25 10.59 -2.87
N CYS A 33 -5.58 10.72 -2.98
CA CYS A 33 -6.18 11.69 -3.89
C CYS A 33 -5.89 13.16 -3.50
N GLN A 34 -5.73 13.44 -2.21
CA GLN A 34 -5.46 14.80 -1.71
C GLN A 34 -3.99 15.20 -1.84
N THR A 35 -3.06 14.29 -1.53
CA THR A 35 -1.62 14.57 -1.51
C THR A 35 -0.92 14.11 -2.80
N GLY A 36 -1.55 13.25 -3.61
CA GLY A 36 -0.96 12.65 -4.81
C GLY A 36 0.12 11.60 -4.53
N SER A 37 0.58 11.51 -3.29
CA SER A 37 1.57 10.57 -2.78
C SER A 37 1.29 10.34 -1.30
N TYR A 38 1.63 9.16 -0.77
CA TYR A 38 1.43 8.85 0.64
C TYR A 38 2.80 8.66 1.29
N PHE A 39 3.25 9.66 2.04
CA PHE A 39 4.59 9.72 2.65
C PHE A 39 5.74 9.41 1.67
N GLY A 40 5.67 9.95 0.45
CA GLY A 40 6.70 9.72 -0.57
C GLY A 40 6.62 8.36 -1.27
N VAL A 41 5.57 7.58 -1.00
CA VAL A 41 5.25 6.36 -1.75
C VAL A 41 4.21 6.68 -2.82
N VAL A 42 4.52 6.33 -4.06
CA VAL A 42 3.64 6.51 -5.21
C VAL A 42 3.12 5.13 -5.64
N PRO A 43 1.81 4.85 -5.52
CA PRO A 43 1.23 3.62 -6.03
C PRO A 43 1.21 3.62 -7.56
N THR A 44 1.53 2.47 -8.16
CA THR A 44 1.37 2.22 -9.59
C THR A 44 -0.12 2.00 -9.88
N LYS A 45 -0.67 2.81 -10.79
CA LYS A 45 -2.02 2.61 -11.32
C LYS A 45 -2.00 1.47 -12.32
N LEU A 46 -2.74 0.41 -12.05
CA LEU A 46 -2.95 -0.66 -13.02
C LEU A 46 -4.09 -0.31 -13.98
N PRO A 47 -4.10 -0.89 -15.20
CA PRO A 47 -5.17 -0.70 -16.18
C PRO A 47 -6.55 -1.17 -15.67
N ASN A 48 -6.58 -2.01 -14.63
CA ASN A 48 -7.80 -2.46 -13.95
C ASN A 48 -8.35 -1.45 -12.91
N GLY A 49 -7.76 -0.25 -12.79
CA GLY A 49 -8.20 0.78 -11.85
C GLY A 49 -7.80 0.53 -10.38
N ARG A 50 -7.00 -0.52 -10.11
CA ARG A 50 -6.43 -0.76 -8.77
C ARG A 50 -5.13 0.01 -8.59
N LEU A 51 -4.88 0.38 -7.33
CA LEU A 51 -3.65 1.02 -6.87
C LEU A 51 -2.78 -0.04 -6.23
N LEU A 52 -1.59 -0.23 -6.80
CA LEU A 52 -0.61 -1.21 -6.38
C LEU A 52 0.56 -0.46 -5.75
N TRP A 53 0.78 -0.76 -4.48
CA TRP A 53 1.79 -0.14 -3.63
C TRP A 53 3.07 -0.98 -3.71
N PRO A 54 4.26 -0.38 -3.84
CA PRO A 54 5.51 -1.14 -3.77
C PRO A 54 5.66 -1.87 -2.42
N GLY A 55 6.37 -3.00 -2.35
CA GLY A 55 6.57 -3.73 -1.09
C GLY A 55 7.23 -2.88 0.00
N ASP A 56 8.09 -1.95 -0.41
CA ASP A 56 8.75 -0.96 0.46
C ASP A 56 7.80 0.08 1.07
N SER A 57 6.52 0.08 0.70
CA SER A 57 5.54 1.05 1.23
C SER A 57 5.42 0.95 2.74
N ILE A 58 5.42 -0.27 3.29
CA ILE A 58 5.34 -0.49 4.73
C ILE A 58 6.59 0.09 5.39
N ALA A 59 7.79 -0.30 4.92
CA ALA A 59 9.06 0.16 5.47
C ALA A 59 9.17 1.70 5.46
N ARG A 60 8.77 2.34 4.36
CA ARG A 60 8.74 3.81 4.23
C ARG A 60 7.76 4.48 5.19
N LEU A 61 6.68 3.80 5.56
CA LEU A 61 5.67 4.33 6.48
C LEU A 61 5.98 4.07 7.94
N THR A 62 6.64 2.96 8.25
CA THR A 62 7.05 2.61 9.60
C THR A 62 8.40 3.20 9.97
N GLY A 63 9.18 3.69 8.99
CA GLY A 63 10.48 4.34 9.23
C GLY A 63 11.53 3.40 9.84
N ALA A 64 11.39 2.09 9.60
CA ALA A 64 12.28 1.05 10.10
C ALA A 64 13.42 0.77 9.12
#